data_AF-C1FS35-F1
#
_entry.id   AF-C1FS35-F1
#
_cell.length_a   1.000
_cell.length_b   1.000
_cell.length_c   1.000
_cell.angle_alpha   90.00
_cell.angle_beta   90.00
_cell.angle_gamma   90.00
#
_symmetry.space_group_name_H-M   'P 1'
#
loop_
_entity.id
_entity.type
_entity.pdbx_description
1 polymer ?
#
loop_
_entity_poly.entity_id
_entity_poly.type
_entity_poly.pdbx_seq_one_letter_code
_entity_poly.pdbx_strand_id
1 'polypeptide(L)'
;MRNNGRFTAAEELIALGAGDLINITDENSRHKNIDFPGHKHAWLYDVNKIEPAVKNHMKNMGIDIHLISRIVDVKKEGDKIKGIYISDGTYVDGDVFIETTGSTGPMGNCLRYGNGCSMCVLRCPAFGPRVSLTSRAGVDDFQGEREDDLLGAFSGSCKLAKETMSDELVKELDETGVLVLKVPKEDINLDKLKMKVCQQYALKEFAENIVILDTGHAKLMTSYYPLEKLRKLKGLEKVKYIDPYAGGKGNSIRYLSVAPRTDDMKVKGLENLFVGGEKSGLFVGHTEAMTTGSLAGHNAVRYCLGMPMLILPRSIALGDLIAYANHKLYSKEGRKNRYTFAGAEYFKRMVEENLYTTDKEEINRRISKLNLENALAQRLV
;
A
#
# COMPACT_ATOMS: atom_id res chain seq x y z
N MET A 1 -8.03 3.38 6.58
CA MET A 1 -8.42 3.38 5.16
C MET A 1 -8.58 4.81 4.69
N ARG A 2 -9.54 5.53 5.29
CA ARG A 2 -9.73 6.97 5.13
C ARG A 2 -8.82 7.72 6.08
N ASN A 3 -8.22 8.82 5.61
CA ASN A 3 -7.56 9.86 6.39
C ASN A 3 -6.99 10.93 5.44
N ASN A 4 -7.03 12.20 5.82
CA ASN A 4 -6.58 13.32 4.98
C ASN A 4 -7.11 13.17 3.53
N GLY A 5 -6.25 13.27 2.52
CA GLY A 5 -6.63 13.11 1.11
C GLY A 5 -7.07 11.70 0.70
N ARG A 6 -6.78 10.65 1.48
CA ARG A 6 -7.35 9.31 1.20
C ARG A 6 -8.86 9.29 1.36
N PHE A 7 -9.44 10.23 2.11
CA PHE A 7 -10.88 10.40 2.14
C PHE A 7 -11.40 10.82 0.76
N THR A 8 -10.85 11.89 0.18
CA THR A 8 -11.21 12.36 -1.16
C THR A 8 -11.04 11.26 -2.20
N ALA A 9 -9.87 10.60 -2.20
CA ALA A 9 -9.56 9.54 -3.15
C ALA A 9 -10.50 8.31 -3.01
N ALA A 10 -10.92 7.96 -1.79
CA ALA A 10 -11.87 6.88 -1.58
C ALA A 10 -13.26 7.23 -2.14
N GLU A 11 -13.74 8.46 -1.92
CA GLU A 11 -15.02 8.91 -2.47
C GLU A 11 -14.97 9.07 -4.00
N GLU A 12 -13.87 9.58 -4.56
CA GLU A 12 -13.66 9.60 -6.02
C GLU A 12 -13.70 8.16 -6.59
N LEU A 13 -13.06 7.20 -5.93
CA LEU A 13 -13.03 5.81 -6.40
C LEU A 13 -14.42 5.15 -6.33
N ILE A 14 -15.22 5.46 -5.30
CA ILE A 14 -16.62 5.04 -5.20
C ILE A 14 -17.43 5.64 -6.36
N ALA A 15 -17.32 6.95 -6.60
CA ALA A 15 -18.04 7.64 -7.67
C ALA A 15 -17.67 7.14 -9.07
N LEU A 16 -16.43 6.68 -9.27
CA LEU A 16 -15.99 6.01 -10.51
C LEU A 16 -16.59 4.60 -10.68
N GLY A 17 -17.26 4.04 -9.67
CA GLY A 17 -17.82 2.68 -9.70
C GLY A 17 -16.85 1.59 -9.25
N ALA A 18 -15.76 1.92 -8.56
CA ALA A 18 -14.77 0.95 -8.05
C ALA A 18 -14.70 0.94 -6.51
N GLY A 19 -15.86 1.08 -5.85
CA GLY A 19 -15.99 1.26 -4.41
C GLY A 19 -15.92 -0.01 -3.56
N ASP A 20 -15.97 -1.21 -4.15
CA ASP A 20 -16.12 -2.49 -3.43
C ASP A 20 -15.16 -2.65 -2.25
N LEU A 21 -13.86 -2.51 -2.50
CA LEU A 21 -12.85 -2.67 -1.46
C LEU A 21 -12.89 -1.54 -0.41
N ILE A 22 -13.33 -0.34 -0.79
CA ILE A 22 -13.55 0.76 0.16
C ILE A 22 -14.70 0.39 1.09
N ASN A 23 -15.84 -0.02 0.54
CA ASN A 23 -17.03 -0.41 1.29
C ASN A 23 -16.73 -1.57 2.25
N ILE A 24 -16.04 -2.61 1.78
CA ILE A 24 -15.63 -3.74 2.62
C ILE A 24 -14.74 -3.26 3.79
N THR A 25 -13.78 -2.37 3.55
CA THR A 25 -12.94 -1.84 4.65
C THR A 25 -13.72 -0.91 5.60
N ASP A 26 -14.70 -0.18 5.10
CA ASP A 26 -15.53 0.75 5.87
C ASP A 26 -16.52 -0.01 6.78
N GLU A 27 -17.06 -1.13 6.30
CA GLU A 27 -17.89 -2.06 7.07
C GLU A 27 -17.09 -2.76 8.16
N ASN A 28 -15.82 -3.10 7.87
CA ASN A 28 -14.91 -3.74 8.83
C ASN A 28 -14.11 -2.74 9.69
N SER A 29 -14.50 -1.46 9.69
CA SER A 29 -13.88 -0.42 10.51
C SER A 29 -14.29 -0.53 11.98
N ARG A 30 -13.30 -0.65 12.87
CA ARG A 30 -13.46 -0.63 14.33
C ARG A 30 -13.65 0.81 14.82
N HIS A 31 -12.84 1.70 14.27
CA HIS A 31 -12.84 3.13 14.60
C HIS A 31 -13.13 3.93 13.35
N LYS A 32 -14.00 4.92 13.47
CA LYS A 32 -14.38 5.82 12.39
C LYS A 32 -14.22 7.25 12.86
N ASN A 33 -13.70 8.08 11.96
CA ASN A 33 -13.55 9.51 12.16
C ASN A 33 -12.74 9.90 13.42
N ILE A 34 -11.62 9.22 13.64
CA ILE A 34 -10.69 9.56 14.73
C ILE A 34 -9.49 10.36 14.21
N ASP A 35 -8.87 11.14 15.08
CA ASP A 35 -7.67 11.92 14.77
C ASP A 35 -6.45 11.36 15.49
N PHE A 36 -5.30 11.44 14.85
CA PHE A 36 -4.01 11.13 15.47
C PHE A 36 -2.90 11.99 14.83
N PRO A 37 -1.68 12.06 15.40
CA PRO A 37 -0.64 12.97 14.91
C PRO A 37 -0.43 12.91 13.39
N GLY A 38 -0.63 14.04 12.71
CA GLY A 38 -0.52 14.19 11.26
C GLY A 38 -1.70 13.68 10.42
N HIS A 39 -2.75 13.12 11.04
CA HIS A 39 -3.88 12.52 10.34
C HIS A 39 -5.23 12.89 10.93
N LYS A 40 -6.12 13.33 10.04
CA LYS A 40 -7.49 13.71 10.35
C LYS A 40 -8.48 12.69 9.79
N HIS A 41 -9.65 12.59 10.45
CA HIS A 41 -10.83 11.83 10.02
C HIS A 41 -10.49 10.40 9.60
N ALA A 42 -9.65 9.75 10.41
CA ALA A 42 -9.11 8.44 10.11
C ALA A 42 -10.11 7.32 10.43
N TRP A 43 -10.12 6.31 9.57
CA TRP A 43 -10.91 5.10 9.77
C TRP A 43 -9.95 3.90 9.88
N LEU A 44 -10.10 3.11 10.94
CA LEU A 44 -9.24 1.97 11.25
C LEU A 44 -10.01 0.66 11.10
N TYR A 45 -9.70 -0.11 10.05
CA TYR A 45 -10.29 -1.42 9.84
C TYR A 45 -9.58 -2.52 10.62
N ASP A 46 -10.34 -3.55 10.96
CA ASP A 46 -9.84 -4.75 11.61
C ASP A 46 -9.09 -5.62 10.60
N VAL A 47 -7.77 -5.70 10.75
CA VAL A 47 -6.91 -6.47 9.82
C VAL A 47 -7.17 -7.97 9.88
N ASN A 48 -7.82 -8.46 10.93
CA ASN A 48 -8.14 -9.88 11.09
C ASN A 48 -9.42 -10.29 10.36
N LYS A 49 -10.25 -9.31 9.95
CA LYS A 49 -11.52 -9.56 9.26
C LYS A 49 -11.45 -9.34 7.75
N ILE A 50 -10.44 -8.60 7.29
CA ILE A 50 -10.42 -8.10 5.91
C ILE A 50 -10.16 -9.20 4.86
N GLU A 51 -9.28 -10.16 5.13
CA GLU A 51 -8.95 -11.21 4.15
C GLU A 51 -10.16 -12.11 3.84
N PRO A 52 -10.90 -12.64 4.84
CA PRO A 52 -12.10 -13.42 4.56
C PRO A 52 -13.18 -12.63 3.82
N ALA A 53 -13.38 -11.36 4.18
CA ALA A 53 -14.38 -10.51 3.55
C ALA A 53 -14.07 -10.27 2.06
N VAL A 54 -12.83 -9.91 1.73
CA VAL A 54 -12.40 -9.71 0.34
C VAL A 54 -12.45 -11.03 -0.45
N LYS A 55 -11.99 -12.13 0.14
CA LYS A 55 -12.02 -13.45 -0.52
C LYS A 55 -13.44 -13.90 -0.83
N ASN A 56 -14.38 -13.69 0.07
CA ASN A 56 -15.79 -14.02 -0.15
C ASN A 56 -16.40 -13.14 -1.23
N HIS A 57 -16.08 -11.84 -1.25
CA HIS A 57 -16.50 -10.94 -2.34
C HIS A 57 -16.03 -11.44 -3.70
N MET A 58 -14.73 -11.77 -3.83
CA MET A 58 -14.16 -12.31 -5.07
C MET A 58 -14.84 -13.62 -5.51
N LYS A 59 -15.11 -14.53 -4.57
CA LYS A 59 -15.84 -15.78 -4.88
C LYS A 59 -17.27 -15.52 -5.36
N ASN A 60 -17.97 -14.58 -4.74
CA ASN A 60 -19.33 -14.21 -5.14
C ASN A 60 -19.38 -13.56 -6.53
N MET A 61 -18.28 -12.95 -6.96
CA MET A 61 -18.09 -12.46 -8.33
C MET A 61 -17.75 -13.58 -9.34
N GLY A 62 -17.62 -14.83 -8.90
CA GLY A 62 -17.21 -15.95 -9.76
C GLY A 62 -15.74 -15.93 -10.16
N ILE A 63 -14.88 -15.24 -9.39
CA ILE A 63 -13.44 -15.20 -9.66
C ILE A 63 -12.79 -16.50 -9.14
N ASP A 64 -12.04 -17.17 -10.00
CA ASP A 64 -11.24 -18.34 -9.64
C ASP A 64 -10.00 -17.93 -8.83
N ILE A 65 -9.87 -18.48 -7.62
CA ILE A 65 -8.81 -18.13 -6.67
C ILE A 65 -7.87 -19.32 -6.49
N HIS A 66 -6.62 -19.16 -6.92
CA HIS A 66 -5.56 -20.14 -6.75
C HIS A 66 -4.66 -19.76 -5.56
N LEU A 67 -4.83 -20.46 -4.43
CA LEU A 67 -4.00 -20.26 -3.24
C LEU A 67 -2.74 -21.12 -3.30
N ILE A 68 -1.64 -20.63 -2.71
CA ILE A 68 -0.34 -21.33 -2.69
C ILE A 68 0.26 -21.49 -4.11
N SER A 69 -0.32 -20.83 -5.12
CA SER A 69 0.18 -20.81 -6.50
C SER A 69 1.13 -19.62 -6.73
N ARG A 70 2.36 -19.71 -6.23
CA ARG A 70 3.35 -18.65 -6.40
C ARG A 70 3.85 -18.63 -7.84
N ILE A 71 3.63 -17.51 -8.54
CA ILE A 71 4.14 -17.32 -9.90
C ILE A 71 5.65 -17.03 -9.86
N VAL A 72 6.41 -17.69 -10.73
CA VAL A 72 7.89 -17.64 -10.74
C VAL A 72 8.50 -17.24 -12.06
N ASP A 73 7.79 -17.42 -13.18
CA ASP A 73 8.29 -17.10 -14.51
C ASP A 73 7.16 -16.85 -15.51
N VAL A 74 7.51 -16.43 -16.72
CA VAL A 74 6.57 -16.17 -17.83
C VAL A 74 7.05 -16.82 -19.12
N LYS A 75 6.10 -17.20 -19.99
CA LYS A 75 6.39 -17.54 -21.39
C LYS A 75 6.04 -16.34 -22.26
N LYS A 76 6.98 -15.87 -23.07
CA LYS A 76 6.84 -14.69 -23.93
C LYS A 76 7.12 -15.03 -25.40
N GLU A 77 6.38 -14.42 -26.31
CA GLU A 77 6.67 -14.39 -27.76
C GLU A 77 6.67 -12.94 -28.22
N GLY A 78 7.82 -12.45 -28.73
CA GLY A 78 7.99 -11.02 -29.00
C GLY A 78 7.80 -10.21 -27.71
N ASP A 79 6.88 -9.25 -27.72
CA ASP A 79 6.50 -8.43 -26.56
C ASP A 79 5.21 -8.88 -25.86
N LYS A 80 4.63 -10.01 -26.29
CA LYS A 80 3.41 -10.57 -25.72
C LYS A 80 3.70 -11.73 -24.77
N ILE A 81 3.16 -11.66 -23.56
CA ILE A 81 3.15 -12.77 -22.61
C ILE A 81 2.07 -13.76 -23.06
N LYS A 82 2.41 -15.04 -23.18
CA LYS A 82 1.48 -16.13 -23.54
C LYS A 82 0.95 -16.86 -22.32
N GLY A 83 1.70 -16.85 -21.22
CA GLY A 83 1.34 -17.54 -20.00
C GLY A 83 2.38 -17.37 -18.90
N ILE A 84 2.07 -17.94 -17.75
CA ILE A 84 2.86 -17.86 -16.53
C ILE A 84 3.20 -19.25 -16.02
N TYR A 85 4.31 -19.36 -15.29
CA TYR A 85 4.72 -20.58 -14.61
C TYR A 85 4.53 -20.43 -13.10
N ILE A 86 3.83 -21.39 -12.52
CA ILE A 86 3.67 -21.55 -11.08
C ILE A 86 4.92 -22.26 -10.53
N SER A 87 5.23 -22.06 -9.25
CA SER A 87 6.43 -22.60 -8.61
C SER A 87 6.53 -24.13 -8.60
N ASP A 88 5.44 -24.84 -8.87
CA ASP A 88 5.40 -26.30 -9.04
C ASP A 88 5.69 -26.76 -10.49
N GLY A 89 5.91 -25.82 -11.41
CA GLY A 89 6.16 -26.07 -12.83
C GLY A 89 4.91 -25.98 -13.71
N THR A 90 3.71 -25.83 -13.12
CA THR A 90 2.46 -25.71 -13.89
C THR A 90 2.49 -24.48 -14.78
N TYR A 91 2.13 -24.67 -16.05
CA TYR A 91 1.94 -23.59 -17.02
C TYR A 91 0.46 -23.21 -17.11
N VAL A 92 0.19 -21.91 -17.09
CA VAL A 92 -1.16 -21.35 -17.28
C VAL A 92 -1.09 -20.31 -18.38
N ASP A 93 -1.86 -20.49 -19.45
CA ASP A 93 -2.00 -19.52 -20.53
C ASP A 93 -2.98 -18.39 -20.18
N GLY A 94 -2.93 -17.29 -20.94
CA GLY A 94 -3.83 -16.17 -20.75
C GLY A 94 -3.62 -15.05 -21.75
N ASP A 95 -4.68 -14.26 -21.97
CA ASP A 95 -4.68 -13.18 -22.96
C ASP A 95 -4.06 -11.88 -22.43
N VAL A 96 -4.27 -11.59 -21.15
CA VAL A 96 -3.82 -10.37 -20.48
C VAL A 96 -3.48 -10.67 -19.02
N PHE A 97 -2.46 -9.98 -18.50
CA PHE A 97 -1.94 -10.20 -17.15
C PHE A 97 -1.90 -8.89 -16.37
N ILE A 98 -2.14 -8.97 -15.06
CA ILE A 98 -2.04 -7.83 -14.15
C ILE A 98 -1.10 -8.20 -12.99
N GLU A 99 0.07 -7.59 -12.94
CA GLU A 99 1.01 -7.81 -11.86
C GLU A 99 0.69 -6.90 -10.66
N THR A 100 0.30 -7.53 -9.55
CA THR A 100 -0.02 -6.90 -8.25
C THR A 100 0.85 -7.46 -7.12
N THR A 101 2.05 -7.95 -7.46
CA THR A 101 3.01 -8.58 -6.54
C THR A 101 3.52 -7.64 -5.44
N GLY A 102 3.31 -6.34 -5.60
CA GLY A 102 3.92 -5.29 -4.78
C GLY A 102 5.40 -5.12 -5.12
N SER A 103 6.18 -4.52 -4.21
CA SER A 103 7.61 -4.26 -4.45
C SER A 103 8.53 -4.76 -3.33
N THR A 104 8.02 -5.65 -2.49
CA THR A 104 8.77 -6.26 -1.40
C THR A 104 9.75 -7.28 -1.95
N GLY A 105 11.02 -7.12 -1.64
CA GLY A 105 12.07 -8.01 -2.11
C GLY A 105 12.13 -9.34 -1.34
N PRO A 106 12.77 -10.37 -1.93
CA PRO A 106 13.11 -11.60 -1.23
C PRO A 106 13.86 -11.34 0.10
N MET A 107 14.01 -12.39 0.91
CA MET A 107 14.84 -12.34 2.12
C MET A 107 16.26 -11.81 1.85
N GLY A 108 16.84 -12.13 0.68
CA GLY A 108 18.14 -11.60 0.25
C GLY A 108 18.17 -10.06 0.18
N ASN A 109 17.07 -9.43 -0.23
CA ASN A 109 16.98 -7.97 -0.24
C ASN A 109 16.90 -7.39 1.18
N CYS A 110 16.24 -8.10 2.10
CA CYS A 110 16.23 -7.70 3.51
C CYS A 110 17.62 -7.84 4.16
N LEU A 111 18.42 -8.83 3.74
CA LEU A 111 19.81 -8.99 4.17
C LEU A 111 20.72 -7.91 3.59
N ARG A 112 20.56 -7.58 2.31
CA ARG A 112 21.41 -6.61 1.60
C ARG A 112 21.10 -5.16 1.95
N TYR A 113 19.82 -4.81 2.03
CA TYR A 113 19.36 -3.42 2.15
C TYR A 113 18.68 -3.10 3.48
N GLY A 114 18.44 -4.10 4.33
CA GLY A 114 17.79 -3.94 5.63
C GLY A 114 18.62 -4.49 6.78
N ASN A 115 17.94 -4.89 7.86
CA ASN A 115 18.58 -5.46 9.06
C ASN A 115 18.50 -7.01 9.08
N GLY A 116 18.40 -7.63 7.91
CA GLY A 116 18.12 -9.06 7.74
C GLY A 116 16.64 -9.42 7.86
N CYS A 117 16.33 -10.71 7.82
CA CYS A 117 14.96 -11.20 7.94
C CYS A 117 14.36 -10.86 9.31
N SER A 118 13.21 -10.18 9.34
CA SER A 118 12.46 -9.89 10.57
C SER A 118 11.28 -10.83 10.80
N MET A 119 11.05 -11.82 9.92
CA MET A 119 9.88 -12.72 9.95
C MET A 119 8.55 -11.93 9.90
N CYS A 120 8.41 -11.07 8.89
CA CYS A 120 7.19 -10.32 8.61
C CYS A 120 6.08 -11.20 8.03
N VAL A 121 4.87 -10.62 7.94
CA VAL A 121 3.65 -11.24 7.39
C VAL A 121 3.82 -11.88 6.00
N LEU A 122 4.84 -11.49 5.23
CA LEU A 122 5.11 -12.08 3.92
C LEU A 122 5.55 -13.54 3.98
N ARG A 123 6.16 -13.96 5.10
CA ARG A 123 6.55 -15.35 5.38
C ARG A 123 7.35 -16.00 4.24
N CYS A 124 8.26 -15.23 3.61
CA CYS A 124 9.10 -15.69 2.50
C CYS A 124 9.86 -17.01 2.78
N PRO A 125 10.35 -17.30 4.01
CA PRO A 125 10.97 -18.60 4.29
C PRO A 125 10.04 -19.80 4.12
N ALA A 126 8.73 -19.61 4.29
CA ALA A 126 7.73 -20.67 4.15
C ALA A 126 7.16 -20.76 2.73
N PHE A 127 6.85 -19.61 2.11
CA PHE A 127 6.17 -19.59 0.80
C PHE A 127 7.08 -19.31 -0.39
N GLY A 128 8.35 -18.98 -0.15
CA GLY A 128 9.29 -18.50 -1.15
C GLY A 128 9.18 -17.00 -1.43
N PRO A 129 10.13 -16.44 -2.20
CA PRO A 129 10.16 -15.01 -2.49
C PRO A 129 9.18 -14.63 -3.59
N ARG A 130 8.70 -13.39 -3.55
CA ARG A 130 8.00 -12.78 -4.68
C ARG A 130 8.98 -12.53 -5.81
N VAL A 131 8.52 -12.76 -7.04
CA VAL A 131 9.28 -12.57 -8.27
C VAL A 131 8.60 -11.45 -9.07
N SER A 132 9.41 -10.59 -9.67
CA SER A 132 8.92 -9.56 -10.59
C SER A 132 8.57 -10.20 -11.93
N LEU A 133 7.29 -10.21 -12.30
CA LEU A 133 6.87 -10.71 -13.61
C LEU A 133 7.35 -9.77 -14.72
N THR A 134 7.32 -8.46 -14.47
CA THR A 134 7.90 -7.44 -15.37
C THR A 134 9.36 -7.76 -15.72
N SER A 135 10.20 -8.05 -14.73
CA SER A 135 11.60 -8.43 -14.94
C SER A 135 11.75 -9.79 -15.62
N ARG A 136 10.92 -10.78 -15.27
CA ARG A 136 10.90 -12.09 -15.97
C ARG A 136 10.49 -11.96 -17.43
N ALA A 137 9.69 -10.96 -17.77
CA ALA A 137 9.31 -10.64 -19.15
C ALA A 137 10.36 -9.80 -19.91
N GLY A 138 11.51 -9.52 -19.29
CA GLY A 138 12.62 -8.81 -19.92
C GLY A 138 12.57 -7.28 -19.80
N VAL A 139 11.77 -6.73 -18.88
CA VAL A 139 11.69 -5.28 -18.62
C VAL A 139 12.25 -4.96 -17.25
N ASP A 140 13.22 -4.05 -17.19
CA ASP A 140 13.86 -3.66 -15.94
C ASP A 140 12.92 -2.84 -15.05
N ASP A 141 12.88 -3.19 -13.76
CA ASP A 141 12.14 -2.45 -12.75
C ASP A 141 12.96 -1.27 -12.21
N PHE A 142 12.26 -0.20 -11.86
CA PHE A 142 12.79 0.86 -11.00
C PHE A 142 12.94 0.42 -9.55
N GLN A 143 13.83 1.10 -8.84
CA GLN A 143 14.09 0.92 -7.43
C GLN A 143 13.98 2.28 -6.73
N GLY A 144 13.25 2.33 -5.62
CA GLY A 144 13.21 3.49 -4.75
C GLY A 144 14.50 3.61 -3.92
N GLU A 145 14.82 4.82 -3.52
CA GLU A 145 16.00 5.16 -2.71
C GLU A 145 15.53 5.68 -1.34
N ARG A 146 16.37 5.59 -0.29
CA ARG A 146 16.12 6.18 1.04
C ARG A 146 17.14 7.23 1.46
N GLU A 147 18.40 6.95 1.16
CA GLU A 147 19.58 7.79 1.38
C GLU A 147 20.45 7.58 0.14
N ASP A 148 21.40 8.48 -0.13
CA ASP A 148 22.24 8.38 -1.33
C ASP A 148 22.87 6.96 -1.44
N ASP A 149 22.54 6.29 -2.55
CA ASP A 149 22.95 4.93 -2.93
C ASP A 149 22.38 3.76 -2.10
N LEU A 150 21.48 4.01 -1.14
CA LEU A 150 20.77 2.98 -0.40
C LEU A 150 19.36 2.75 -0.95
N LEU A 151 19.18 1.57 -1.55
CA LEU A 151 17.94 1.16 -2.18
C LEU A 151 16.90 0.65 -1.19
N GLY A 152 15.64 0.82 -1.58
CA GLY A 152 14.46 0.41 -0.85
C GLY A 152 14.26 1.17 0.45
N ALA A 153 13.15 0.89 1.11
CA ALA A 153 12.86 1.51 2.40
C ALA A 153 12.05 0.60 3.33
N PHE A 154 12.18 0.83 4.64
CA PHE A 154 11.55 0.00 5.67
C PHE A 154 10.05 0.24 5.79
N SER A 155 9.29 -0.84 5.81
CA SER A 155 7.86 -0.82 6.13
C SER A 155 7.61 -0.05 7.44
N GLY A 156 6.57 0.80 7.46
CA GLY A 156 6.45 1.88 8.45
C GLY A 156 5.71 1.56 9.75
N SER A 157 5.33 0.31 10.00
CA SER A 157 4.60 -0.07 11.22
C SER A 157 4.90 -1.50 11.66
N CYS A 158 4.73 -1.76 12.95
CA CYS A 158 4.67 -3.09 13.54
C CYS A 158 3.29 -3.34 14.16
N LYS A 159 3.08 -4.55 14.65
CA LYS A 159 1.91 -4.98 15.42
C LYS A 159 2.37 -5.62 16.71
N LEU A 160 1.69 -5.27 17.79
CA LEU A 160 1.88 -5.77 19.14
C LEU A 160 0.68 -6.64 19.53
N ALA A 161 0.92 -7.64 20.36
CA ALA A 161 -0.12 -8.44 21.00
C ALA A 161 -0.82 -7.61 22.08
N LYS A 162 -2.10 -7.28 21.87
CA LYS A 162 -2.89 -6.44 22.80
C LYS A 162 -2.99 -7.11 24.17
N GLU A 163 -3.16 -8.42 24.20
CA GLU A 163 -3.24 -9.27 25.39
C GLU A 163 -1.96 -9.28 26.24
N THR A 164 -0.88 -8.66 25.77
CA THR A 164 0.38 -8.50 26.51
C THR A 164 0.64 -7.08 27.01
N MET A 165 -0.29 -6.15 26.75
CA MET A 165 -0.30 -4.80 27.29
C MET A 165 -1.09 -4.75 28.60
N SER A 166 -1.02 -3.66 29.37
CA SER A 166 -1.88 -3.51 30.56
C SER A 166 -3.34 -3.32 30.17
N ASP A 167 -4.23 -3.77 31.04
CA ASP A 167 -5.68 -3.65 30.85
C ASP A 167 -6.12 -2.19 30.66
N GLU A 168 -5.45 -1.23 31.32
CA GLU A 168 -5.75 0.19 31.15
C GLU A 168 -5.47 0.68 29.73
N LEU A 169 -4.30 0.33 29.17
CA LEU A 169 -3.93 0.71 27.80
C LEU A 169 -4.81 0.01 26.77
N VAL A 170 -5.14 -1.27 26.99
CA VAL A 170 -6.04 -2.02 26.10
C VAL A 170 -7.41 -1.36 26.08
N LYS A 171 -7.96 -1.04 27.26
CA LYS A 171 -9.25 -0.37 27.39
C LYS A 171 -9.26 0.98 26.69
N GLU A 172 -8.27 1.83 26.95
CA GLU A 172 -8.16 3.14 26.31
C GLU A 172 -8.04 3.00 24.78
N LEU A 173 -7.22 2.07 24.30
CA LEU A 173 -7.04 1.81 22.87
C LEU A 173 -8.33 1.30 22.19
N ASP A 174 -9.11 0.45 22.86
CA ASP A 174 -10.40 -0.05 22.36
C ASP A 174 -11.50 1.03 22.38
N GLU A 175 -11.44 1.99 23.30
CA GLU A 175 -12.41 3.09 23.40
C GLU A 175 -12.11 4.23 22.42
N THR A 176 -10.83 4.60 22.26
CA THR A 176 -10.43 5.80 21.50
C THR A 176 -9.86 5.47 20.12
N GLY A 177 -9.39 4.25 19.92
CA GLY A 177 -8.69 3.81 18.71
C GLY A 177 -7.24 4.27 18.58
N VAL A 178 -6.74 5.12 19.50
CA VAL A 178 -5.40 5.68 19.47
C VAL A 178 -4.79 5.84 20.86
N LEU A 179 -3.54 5.41 21.03
CA LEU A 179 -2.70 5.76 22.18
C LEU A 179 -1.53 6.61 21.71
N VAL A 180 -1.16 7.59 22.54
CA VAL A 180 0.05 8.42 22.36
C VAL A 180 0.86 8.36 23.65
N LEU A 181 1.90 7.53 23.65
CA LEU A 181 2.75 7.31 24.81
C LEU A 181 4.06 8.10 24.69
N LYS A 182 4.42 8.86 25.72
CA LYS A 182 5.68 9.63 25.71
C LYS A 182 6.87 8.69 25.84
N VAL A 183 7.90 8.93 25.03
CA VAL A 183 9.18 8.23 25.12
C VAL A 183 10.04 8.87 26.22
N PRO A 184 10.78 8.10 27.04
CA PRO A 184 11.75 8.63 27.98
C PRO A 184 12.77 9.52 27.26
N LYS A 185 13.20 10.62 27.90
CA LYS A 185 14.05 11.64 27.26
C LYS A 185 15.36 11.05 26.72
N GLU A 186 15.93 10.11 27.44
CA GLU A 186 17.14 9.38 27.11
C GLU A 186 17.00 8.44 25.89
N ASP A 187 15.77 8.09 25.51
CA ASP A 187 15.46 7.18 24.41
C ASP A 187 14.92 7.90 23.15
N ILE A 188 14.85 9.24 23.18
CA ILE A 188 14.52 10.09 22.03
C ILE A 188 15.67 10.00 21.02
N ASN A 189 15.34 9.53 19.81
CA ASN A 189 16.29 9.46 18.70
C ASN A 189 15.64 10.05 17.44
N LEU A 190 16.11 11.24 17.06
CA LEU A 190 15.60 12.00 15.91
C LEU A 190 15.99 11.35 14.57
N ASP A 191 17.09 10.60 14.49
CA ASP A 191 17.53 9.95 13.26
C ASP A 191 16.59 8.82 12.81
N LYS A 192 15.79 8.25 13.72
CA LYS A 192 14.73 7.28 13.38
C LYS A 192 13.70 7.81 12.37
N LEU A 193 13.53 9.14 12.27
CA LEU A 193 12.56 9.75 11.33
C LEU A 193 13.01 9.61 9.87
N LYS A 194 14.33 9.48 9.61
CA LYS A 194 14.89 9.35 8.25
C LYS A 194 14.69 7.95 7.65
N MET A 195 14.43 6.93 8.48
CA MET A 195 14.35 5.52 8.05
C MET A 195 12.95 5.06 7.59
N LYS A 196 11.89 5.86 7.82
CA LYS A 196 10.50 5.46 7.58
C LYS A 196 10.09 5.65 6.11
N VAL A 197 9.46 4.62 5.52
CA VAL A 197 8.75 4.71 4.23
C VAL A 197 7.63 5.75 4.25
N CYS A 198 6.92 5.85 5.38
CA CYS A 198 5.81 6.77 5.52
C CYS A 198 6.34 8.14 5.93
N GLN A 199 6.74 8.98 4.97
CA GLN A 199 7.22 10.34 5.26
C GLN A 199 6.20 11.19 6.03
N GLN A 200 4.90 10.90 5.92
CA GLN A 200 3.83 11.54 6.71
C GLN A 200 3.94 11.34 8.23
N TYR A 201 4.73 10.36 8.69
CA TYR A 201 5.02 10.11 10.12
C TYR A 201 6.40 10.61 10.56
N ALA A 202 7.07 11.42 9.74
CA ALA A 202 8.38 12.01 10.04
C ALA A 202 8.26 13.33 10.84
N LEU A 203 7.24 13.45 11.70
CA LEU A 203 7.05 14.62 12.58
C LEU A 203 7.83 14.43 13.88
N LYS A 204 8.26 15.54 14.50
CA LYS A 204 8.91 15.55 15.83
C LYS A 204 8.11 14.76 16.87
N GLU A 205 6.79 14.85 16.79
CA GLU A 205 5.84 14.12 17.63
C GLU A 205 6.03 12.60 17.58
N PHE A 206 6.47 12.01 16.46
CA PHE A 206 6.74 10.57 16.34
C PHE A 206 8.14 10.15 16.83
N ALA A 207 9.04 11.11 17.10
CA ALA A 207 10.31 10.83 17.77
C ALA A 207 10.18 10.94 19.29
N GLU A 208 9.28 11.81 19.76
CA GLU A 208 9.01 12.05 21.18
C GLU A 208 7.89 11.16 21.73
N ASN A 209 7.05 10.60 20.86
CA ASN A 209 5.94 9.72 21.24
C ASN A 209 5.90 8.43 20.42
N ILE A 210 5.41 7.38 21.08
CA ILE A 210 4.94 6.15 20.45
C ILE A 210 3.43 6.28 20.20
N VAL A 211 3.05 6.23 18.93
CA VAL A 211 1.64 6.18 18.52
C VAL A 211 1.25 4.73 18.25
N ILE A 212 0.17 4.27 18.89
CA ILE A 212 -0.41 2.95 18.70
C ILE A 212 -1.85 3.12 18.23
N LEU A 213 -2.24 2.40 17.18
CA LEU A 213 -3.58 2.44 16.60
C LEU A 213 -4.28 1.09 16.76
N ASP A 214 -5.58 1.09 17.00
CA ASP A 214 -6.34 -0.16 17.07
C ASP A 214 -6.81 -0.58 15.68
N THR A 215 -6.17 -1.61 15.13
CA THR A 215 -6.57 -2.21 13.86
C THR A 215 -6.96 -3.67 14.06
N GLY A 216 -7.53 -4.01 15.23
CA GLY A 216 -7.73 -5.37 15.72
C GLY A 216 -6.52 -5.89 16.51
N HIS A 217 -5.31 -5.51 16.07
CA HIS A 217 -4.08 -5.57 16.86
C HIS A 217 -3.63 -4.15 17.22
N ALA A 218 -2.75 -4.03 18.22
CA ALA A 218 -2.08 -2.78 18.55
C ALA A 218 -1.03 -2.45 17.49
N LYS A 219 -1.38 -1.60 16.53
CA LYS A 219 -0.49 -1.19 15.44
C LYS A 219 0.44 -0.09 15.91
N LEU A 220 1.70 -0.45 16.11
CA LEU A 220 2.77 0.46 16.46
C LEU A 220 3.24 1.25 15.22
N MET A 221 3.13 2.57 15.25
CA MET A 221 3.42 3.46 14.11
C MET A 221 4.92 3.78 13.95
N THR A 222 5.76 2.75 14.04
CA THR A 222 7.19 2.81 13.77
C THR A 222 7.65 1.60 12.98
N SER A 223 8.72 1.75 12.19
CA SER A 223 9.22 0.65 11.36
C SER A 223 9.70 -0.54 12.21
N TYR A 224 10.41 -0.27 13.29
CA TYR A 224 10.82 -1.24 14.30
C TYR A 224 11.24 -0.49 15.57
N TYR A 225 11.23 -1.16 16.73
CA TYR A 225 11.63 -0.54 17.98
C TYR A 225 12.21 -1.60 18.94
N PRO A 226 13.40 -1.41 19.53
CA PRO A 226 13.98 -2.41 20.43
C PRO A 226 13.01 -2.82 21.53
N LEU A 227 12.76 -4.13 21.67
CA LEU A 227 11.74 -4.65 22.58
C LEU A 227 12.00 -4.21 24.03
N GLU A 228 13.26 -4.27 24.47
CA GLU A 228 13.65 -3.84 25.82
C GLU A 228 13.38 -2.35 26.08
N LYS A 229 13.49 -1.49 25.07
CA LYS A 229 13.12 -0.08 25.22
C LYS A 229 11.60 0.10 25.27
N LEU A 230 10.85 -0.66 24.47
CA LEU A 230 9.39 -0.60 24.47
C LEU A 230 8.81 -1.01 25.83
N ARG A 231 9.42 -2.01 26.48
CA ARG A 231 9.04 -2.51 27.80
C ARG A 231 9.37 -1.57 28.97
N LYS A 232 10.10 -0.48 28.75
CA LYS A 232 10.26 0.57 29.75
C LYS A 232 9.04 1.47 29.86
N LEU A 233 8.16 1.47 28.86
CA LEU A 233 6.96 2.29 28.87
C LEU A 233 5.91 1.67 29.78
N LYS A 234 5.31 2.51 30.62
CA LYS A 234 4.24 2.09 31.54
C LYS A 234 3.11 1.42 30.75
N GLY A 235 2.74 0.21 31.16
CA GLY A 235 1.70 -0.62 30.55
C GLY A 235 2.16 -1.47 29.36
N LEU A 236 3.44 -1.39 28.95
CA LEU A 236 4.03 -2.22 27.89
C LEU A 236 5.13 -3.17 28.39
N GLU A 237 5.28 -3.34 29.71
CA GLU A 237 6.37 -4.08 30.34
C GLU A 237 6.46 -5.54 29.89
N LYS A 238 5.32 -6.13 29.51
CA LYS A 238 5.21 -7.53 29.06
C LYS A 238 4.96 -7.66 27.55
N VAL A 239 4.98 -6.55 26.82
CA VAL A 239 4.51 -6.51 25.43
C VAL A 239 5.29 -7.48 24.54
N LYS A 240 4.61 -8.02 23.52
CA LYS A 240 5.20 -8.88 22.49
C LYS A 240 4.86 -8.37 21.09
N TYR A 241 5.81 -8.53 20.17
CA TYR A 241 5.57 -8.36 18.75
C TYR A 241 4.82 -9.56 18.18
N ILE A 242 3.91 -9.29 17.25
CA ILE A 242 3.26 -10.33 16.44
C ILE A 242 3.60 -10.18 14.95
N ASP A 243 3.93 -8.96 14.51
CA ASP A 243 4.35 -8.70 13.13
C ASP A 243 5.18 -7.40 13.04
N PRO A 244 6.38 -7.45 12.44
CA PRO A 244 7.15 -8.67 12.21
C PRO A 244 7.51 -9.33 13.54
N TYR A 245 7.67 -10.65 13.56
CA TYR A 245 7.92 -11.39 14.81
C TYR A 245 9.24 -10.95 15.49
N ALA A 246 10.23 -10.51 14.70
CA ALA A 246 11.44 -9.84 15.17
C ALA A 246 11.38 -8.30 14.99
N GLY A 247 10.24 -7.68 15.30
CA GLY A 247 10.02 -6.22 15.23
C GLY A 247 10.88 -5.37 16.17
N GLY A 248 11.66 -6.02 17.04
CA GLY A 248 12.75 -5.39 17.79
C GLY A 248 13.94 -4.96 16.94
N LYS A 249 14.16 -5.63 15.78
CA LYS A 249 15.39 -5.53 14.97
C LYS A 249 15.19 -4.83 13.64
N GLY A 250 14.04 -5.02 13.00
CA GLY A 250 13.81 -4.51 11.64
C GLY A 250 12.43 -4.83 11.09
N ASN A 251 12.23 -4.49 9.82
CA ASN A 251 10.99 -4.71 9.08
C ASN A 251 11.28 -5.04 7.61
N SER A 252 10.25 -5.43 6.84
CA SER A 252 10.39 -5.70 5.42
C SER A 252 10.85 -4.46 4.64
N ILE A 253 11.76 -4.69 3.69
CA ILE A 253 12.21 -3.70 2.71
C ILE A 253 11.28 -3.73 1.49
N ARG A 254 10.80 -2.55 1.11
CA ARG A 254 9.87 -2.32 -0.01
C ARG A 254 10.53 -1.45 -1.06
N TYR A 255 9.88 -1.30 -2.22
CA TYR A 255 10.26 -0.44 -3.34
C TYR A 255 11.52 -0.87 -4.07
N LEU A 256 11.79 -2.18 -4.14
CA LEU A 256 12.94 -2.70 -4.88
C LEU A 256 12.57 -3.24 -6.26
N SER A 257 11.29 -3.13 -6.62
CA SER A 257 10.73 -3.63 -7.86
C SER A 257 9.47 -2.83 -8.20
N VAL A 258 9.60 -1.84 -9.08
CA VAL A 258 8.50 -1.00 -9.57
C VAL A 258 8.55 -0.98 -11.09
N ALA A 259 7.47 -1.42 -11.74
CA ALA A 259 7.44 -1.53 -13.19
C ALA A 259 7.41 -0.15 -13.89
N PRO A 260 8.12 0.04 -15.01
CA PRO A 260 7.93 1.18 -15.87
C PRO A 260 6.57 1.08 -16.57
N ARG A 261 5.71 2.10 -16.42
CA ARG A 261 4.33 2.03 -16.92
C ARG A 261 3.83 3.36 -17.49
N THR A 262 2.78 3.31 -18.28
CA THR A 262 2.01 4.48 -18.75
C THR A 262 0.88 4.82 -17.76
N ASP A 263 0.20 5.95 -17.94
CA ASP A 263 -0.85 6.40 -17.00
C ASP A 263 -2.16 5.62 -17.13
N ASP A 264 -2.27 4.76 -18.15
CA ASP A 264 -3.30 3.72 -18.30
C ASP A 264 -2.94 2.41 -17.56
N MET A 265 -1.85 2.40 -16.77
CA MET A 265 -1.33 1.28 -16.00
C MET A 265 -0.66 0.16 -16.81
N LYS A 266 -0.50 0.30 -18.12
CA LYS A 266 0.20 -0.68 -18.97
C LYS A 266 1.72 -0.60 -18.76
N VAL A 267 2.39 -1.74 -18.69
CA VAL A 267 3.85 -1.81 -18.61
C VAL A 267 4.48 -1.42 -19.95
N LYS A 268 5.49 -0.55 -19.92
CA LYS A 268 6.22 -0.13 -21.12
C LYS A 268 7.07 -1.28 -21.64
N GLY A 269 7.02 -1.53 -22.95
CA GLY A 269 7.77 -2.62 -23.60
C GLY A 269 7.08 -3.98 -23.56
N LEU A 270 5.84 -4.07 -23.06
CA LEU A 270 5.02 -5.29 -23.10
C LEU A 270 3.64 -5.01 -23.65
N GLU A 271 3.07 -5.94 -24.41
CA GLU A 271 1.79 -5.73 -25.08
C GLU A 271 0.60 -5.87 -24.14
N ASN A 272 0.64 -6.84 -23.24
CA ASN A 272 -0.51 -7.33 -22.47
C ASN A 272 -0.24 -7.49 -20.96
N LEU A 273 0.72 -6.73 -20.41
CA LEU A 273 0.98 -6.67 -18.97
C LEU A 273 0.57 -5.31 -18.39
N PHE A 274 -0.26 -5.35 -17.35
CA PHE A 274 -0.66 -4.20 -16.55
C PHE A 274 -0.12 -4.33 -15.13
N VAL A 275 -0.06 -3.22 -14.39
CA VAL A 275 0.44 -3.21 -13.02
C VAL A 275 -0.45 -2.41 -12.09
N GLY A 276 -0.63 -2.92 -10.87
CA GLY A 276 -1.41 -2.25 -9.82
C GLY A 276 -0.70 -2.31 -8.48
N GLY A 277 -1.15 -1.49 -7.53
CA GLY A 277 -0.57 -1.48 -6.19
C GLY A 277 0.83 -0.87 -6.14
N GLU A 278 1.63 -1.34 -5.19
CA GLU A 278 3.01 -0.88 -5.02
C GLU A 278 3.93 -1.28 -6.19
N LYS A 279 3.48 -2.18 -7.07
CA LYS A 279 4.22 -2.55 -8.27
C LYS A 279 4.23 -1.43 -9.31
N SER A 280 3.22 -0.56 -9.32
CA SER A 280 3.03 0.47 -10.35
C SER A 280 3.55 1.86 -9.95
N GLY A 281 4.12 2.01 -8.75
CA GLY A 281 4.73 3.25 -8.28
C GLY A 281 5.22 3.18 -6.84
N LEU A 282 5.93 4.22 -6.40
CA LEU A 282 6.42 4.38 -5.01
C LEU A 282 5.28 4.78 -4.05
N PHE A 283 4.17 4.05 -4.12
CA PHE A 283 2.93 4.35 -3.41
C PHE A 283 2.94 3.84 -1.98
N VAL A 284 2.48 4.68 -1.05
CA VAL A 284 2.27 4.30 0.34
C VAL A 284 0.77 4.32 0.62
N GLY A 285 0.12 3.16 0.64
CA GLY A 285 -1.23 3.03 1.17
C GLY A 285 -2.14 2.11 0.37
N HIS A 286 -3.30 1.84 0.96
CA HIS A 286 -4.28 0.93 0.39
C HIS A 286 -5.13 1.63 -0.67
N THR A 287 -5.50 2.90 -0.50
CA THR A 287 -6.32 3.64 -1.48
C THR A 287 -5.57 3.75 -2.80
N GLU A 288 -4.28 4.08 -2.74
CA GLU A 288 -3.39 4.16 -3.89
C GLU A 288 -3.34 2.81 -4.63
N ALA A 289 -3.30 1.71 -3.89
CA ALA A 289 -3.29 0.37 -4.46
C ALA A 289 -4.64 -0.02 -5.09
N MET A 290 -5.75 0.33 -4.44
CA MET A 290 -7.09 0.11 -4.98
C MET A 290 -7.32 0.93 -6.25
N THR A 291 -6.96 2.22 -6.24
CA THR A 291 -7.06 3.10 -7.42
C THR A 291 -6.30 2.54 -8.62
N THR A 292 -5.03 2.20 -8.44
CA THR A 292 -4.19 1.69 -9.53
C THR A 292 -4.60 0.30 -9.98
N GLY A 293 -4.99 -0.58 -9.05
CA GLY A 293 -5.49 -1.92 -9.36
C GLY A 293 -6.82 -1.89 -10.13
N SER A 294 -7.77 -1.07 -9.71
CA SER A 294 -9.07 -0.93 -10.38
C SER A 294 -8.92 -0.38 -11.80
N LEU A 295 -8.07 0.65 -11.99
CA LEU A 295 -7.79 1.16 -13.34
C LEU A 295 -7.10 0.09 -14.20
N ALA A 296 -6.08 -0.60 -13.68
CA ALA A 296 -5.39 -1.68 -14.39
C ALA A 296 -6.34 -2.81 -14.81
N GLY A 297 -7.26 -3.22 -13.93
CA GLY A 297 -8.28 -4.22 -14.23
C GLY A 297 -9.22 -3.80 -15.35
N HIS A 298 -9.80 -2.60 -15.23
CA HIS A 298 -10.68 -2.05 -16.27
C HIS A 298 -9.97 -1.97 -17.62
N ASN A 299 -8.74 -1.48 -17.62
CA ASN A 299 -7.92 -1.31 -18.81
C ASN A 299 -7.46 -2.64 -19.42
N ALA A 300 -7.15 -3.66 -18.61
CA ALA A 300 -6.85 -5.00 -19.12
C ALA A 300 -8.01 -5.57 -19.97
N VAL A 301 -9.26 -5.37 -19.54
CA VAL A 301 -10.45 -5.78 -20.30
C VAL A 301 -10.59 -4.96 -21.58
N ARG A 302 -10.43 -3.63 -21.52
CA ARG A 302 -10.47 -2.75 -22.71
C ARG A 302 -9.43 -3.17 -23.76
N TYR A 303 -8.22 -3.52 -23.31
CA TYR A 303 -7.17 -4.05 -24.16
C TYR A 303 -7.61 -5.32 -24.89
N CYS A 304 -8.19 -6.30 -24.17
CA CYS A 304 -8.72 -7.53 -24.77
C CYS A 304 -9.83 -7.26 -25.80
N LEU A 305 -10.63 -6.21 -25.59
CA LEU A 305 -11.71 -5.80 -26.49
C LEU A 305 -11.25 -4.88 -27.64
N GLY A 306 -9.95 -4.55 -27.74
CA GLY A 306 -9.44 -3.63 -28.75
C GLY A 306 -9.92 -2.18 -28.58
N MET A 307 -10.36 -1.81 -27.38
CA MET A 307 -10.86 -0.47 -27.06
C MET A 307 -9.71 0.46 -26.63
N PRO A 308 -9.82 1.78 -26.89
CA PRO A 308 -8.88 2.75 -26.34
C PRO A 308 -8.89 2.72 -24.81
N MET A 309 -7.71 2.76 -24.20
CA MET A 309 -7.52 2.65 -22.76
C MET A 309 -7.96 3.93 -22.03
N LEU A 310 -8.49 3.77 -20.81
CA LEU A 310 -8.87 4.90 -19.97
C LEU A 310 -7.63 5.48 -19.28
N ILE A 311 -7.45 6.79 -19.37
CA ILE A 311 -6.52 7.57 -18.55
C ILE A 311 -7.36 8.53 -17.70
N LEU A 312 -7.22 8.45 -16.38
CA LEU A 312 -7.92 9.35 -15.47
C LEU A 312 -7.34 10.76 -15.58
N PRO A 313 -8.16 11.81 -15.70
CA PRO A 313 -7.68 13.18 -15.87
C PRO A 313 -7.02 13.70 -14.58
N ARG A 314 -6.06 14.61 -14.74
CA ARG A 314 -5.38 15.26 -13.60
C ARG A 314 -6.26 16.24 -12.81
N SER A 315 -7.47 16.52 -13.28
CA SER A 315 -8.47 17.33 -12.57
C SER A 315 -9.14 16.61 -11.41
N ILE A 316 -8.81 15.33 -11.16
CA ILE A 316 -9.25 14.55 -9.99
C ILE A 316 -8.01 14.00 -9.27
N ALA A 317 -8.13 13.76 -7.96
CA ALA A 317 -7.00 13.31 -7.14
C ALA A 317 -6.44 11.97 -7.64
N LEU A 318 -7.29 11.04 -8.06
CA LEU A 318 -6.88 9.72 -8.55
C LEU A 318 -5.98 9.81 -9.80
N GLY A 319 -6.40 10.59 -10.80
CA GLY A 319 -5.66 10.76 -12.05
C GLY A 319 -4.39 11.58 -11.87
N ASP A 320 -4.41 12.63 -11.04
CA ASP A 320 -3.20 13.39 -10.74
C ASP A 320 -2.15 12.52 -10.04
N LEU A 321 -2.55 11.65 -9.09
CA LEU A 321 -1.59 10.79 -8.38
C LEU A 321 -0.88 9.85 -9.35
N ILE A 322 -1.66 9.17 -10.20
CA ILE A 322 -1.12 8.22 -11.18
C ILE A 322 -0.10 8.93 -12.06
N ALA A 323 -0.47 10.07 -12.65
CA ALA A 323 0.37 10.77 -13.59
C ALA A 323 1.60 11.42 -12.94
N TYR A 324 1.42 12.01 -11.76
CA TYR A 324 2.48 12.67 -10.99
C TYR A 324 3.52 11.67 -10.50
N ALA A 325 3.09 10.57 -9.87
CA ALA A 325 4.00 9.53 -9.40
C ALA A 325 4.74 8.85 -10.56
N ASN A 326 4.09 8.69 -11.73
CA ASN A 326 4.75 8.16 -12.91
C ASN A 326 5.92 9.03 -13.34
N HIS A 327 5.62 10.32 -13.53
CA HIS A 327 6.60 11.30 -13.99
C HIS A 327 7.81 11.36 -13.05
N LYS A 328 7.56 11.31 -11.73
CA LYS A 328 8.62 11.39 -10.73
C LYS A 328 9.57 10.18 -10.71
N LEU A 329 9.12 8.98 -11.10
CA LEU A 329 10.00 7.79 -11.14
C LEU A 329 11.23 7.96 -12.04
N TYR A 330 11.13 8.82 -13.06
CA TYR A 330 12.19 9.02 -14.04
C TYR A 330 13.31 9.95 -13.56
N SER A 331 13.15 10.63 -12.42
CA SER A 331 14.22 11.43 -11.81
C SER A 331 14.82 10.73 -10.58
N LYS A 332 16.11 10.95 -10.31
CA LYS A 332 16.77 10.44 -9.09
C LYS A 332 16.06 10.95 -7.84
N GLU A 333 15.69 12.23 -7.82
CA GLU A 333 15.00 12.84 -6.69
C GLU A 333 13.61 12.24 -6.46
N GLY A 334 12.83 12.02 -7.52
CA GLY A 334 11.51 11.40 -7.37
C GLY A 334 11.58 9.95 -6.84
N ARG A 335 12.67 9.23 -7.12
CA ARG A 335 12.88 7.88 -6.56
C ARG A 335 13.20 7.86 -5.07
N LYS A 336 13.61 8.99 -4.49
CA LYS A 336 13.81 9.14 -3.04
C LYS A 336 12.49 9.37 -2.28
N ASN A 337 11.44 9.81 -2.97
CA ASN A 337 10.16 10.15 -2.36
C ASN A 337 9.16 9.00 -2.36
N ARG A 338 8.08 9.19 -1.61
CA ARG A 338 6.96 8.26 -1.51
C ARG A 338 5.66 9.00 -1.68
N TYR A 339 4.78 8.47 -2.51
CA TYR A 339 3.56 9.14 -2.95
C TYR A 339 2.34 8.55 -2.25
N THR A 340 1.54 9.40 -1.64
CA THR A 340 0.37 9.00 -0.83
C THR A 340 -0.61 10.14 -0.77
N PHE A 341 -1.90 9.83 -0.82
CA PHE A 341 -2.95 10.83 -0.59
C PHE A 341 -2.99 11.31 0.86
N ALA A 342 -2.41 10.54 1.79
CA ALA A 342 -2.53 10.81 3.22
C ALA A 342 -1.47 11.78 3.79
N GLY A 343 -0.45 12.19 3.04
CA GLY A 343 0.56 13.12 3.54
C GLY A 343 1.75 13.33 2.58
N ALA A 344 2.85 13.86 3.13
CA ALA A 344 4.10 14.12 2.42
C ALA A 344 3.94 15.04 1.17
N GLU A 345 4.83 14.90 0.19
CA GLU A 345 4.89 15.74 -1.03
C GLU A 345 3.55 15.75 -1.78
N TYR A 346 2.93 14.59 -1.99
CA TYR A 346 1.75 14.50 -2.82
C TYR A 346 0.50 15.11 -2.17
N PHE A 347 0.28 14.93 -0.86
CA PHE A 347 -0.87 15.56 -0.21
C PHE A 347 -0.77 17.09 -0.22
N LYS A 348 0.44 17.66 -0.09
CA LYS A 348 0.64 19.11 -0.24
C LYS A 348 0.22 19.58 -1.63
N ARG A 349 0.69 18.90 -2.67
CA ARG A 349 0.26 19.12 -4.05
C ARG A 349 -1.26 19.04 -4.19
N MET A 350 -1.89 18.03 -3.60
CA MET A 350 -3.34 17.83 -3.67
C MET A 350 -4.12 19.01 -3.08
N VAL A 351 -3.57 19.67 -2.04
CA VAL A 351 -4.14 20.91 -1.48
C VAL A 351 -3.87 22.10 -2.40
N GLU A 352 -2.64 22.26 -2.90
CA GLU A 352 -2.24 23.35 -3.81
C GLU A 352 -3.04 23.36 -5.13
N GLU A 353 -3.37 22.18 -5.64
CA GLU A 353 -4.15 21.98 -6.87
C GLU A 353 -5.67 21.98 -6.62
N ASN A 354 -6.12 22.31 -5.39
CA ASN A 354 -7.53 22.30 -4.98
C ASN A 354 -8.27 20.95 -5.19
N LEU A 355 -7.52 19.85 -5.16
CA LEU A 355 -8.06 18.51 -5.31
C LEU A 355 -8.60 17.96 -3.98
N TYR A 356 -8.04 18.39 -2.84
CA TYR A 356 -8.47 17.93 -1.52
C TYR A 356 -9.77 18.57 -1.05
N THR A 357 -10.75 17.74 -0.69
CA THR A 357 -11.96 18.12 0.05
C THR A 357 -12.53 16.90 0.78
N THR A 358 -13.26 17.13 1.87
CA THR A 358 -14.07 16.11 2.56
C THR A 358 -15.55 16.23 2.26
N ASP A 359 -15.96 17.20 1.44
CA ASP A 359 -17.33 17.35 0.96
C ASP A 359 -17.62 16.32 -0.15
N LYS A 360 -18.50 15.37 0.16
CA LYS A 360 -18.89 14.29 -0.74
C LYS A 360 -19.68 14.79 -1.95
N GLU A 361 -20.52 15.80 -1.78
CA GLU A 361 -21.31 16.36 -2.88
C GLU A 361 -20.39 17.04 -3.89
N GLU A 362 -19.41 17.79 -3.40
CA GLU A 362 -18.39 18.41 -4.25
C GLU A 362 -17.57 17.37 -5.03
N ILE A 363 -17.17 16.28 -4.38
CA ILE A 363 -16.42 15.19 -5.01
C ILE A 363 -17.26 14.54 -6.13
N ASN A 364 -18.50 14.15 -5.82
CA ASN A 364 -19.39 13.54 -6.81
C ASN A 364 -19.63 14.47 -8.00
N ARG A 365 -19.91 15.75 -7.73
CA ARG A 365 -20.10 16.78 -8.76
C ARG A 365 -18.87 16.92 -9.66
N ARG A 366 -17.65 16.85 -9.10
CA ARG A 366 -16.41 16.88 -9.88
C ARG A 366 -16.29 15.68 -10.82
N ILE A 367 -16.62 14.48 -10.34
CA ILE A 367 -16.60 13.25 -11.14
C ILE A 367 -17.66 13.28 -12.25
N SER A 368 -18.91 13.63 -11.93
CA SER A 368 -20.00 13.69 -12.90
C SER A 368 -19.75 14.74 -13.99
N LYS A 369 -19.19 15.91 -13.66
CA LYS A 369 -18.81 16.95 -14.66
C LYS A 369 -17.80 16.47 -15.71
N LEU A 370 -17.02 15.45 -15.39
CA LEU A 370 -16.03 14.86 -16.30
C LEU A 370 -16.58 13.64 -17.05
N ASN A 371 -17.87 13.32 -16.88
CA ASN A 371 -18.52 12.11 -17.40
C ASN A 371 -17.81 10.82 -16.96
N LEU A 372 -17.28 10.82 -15.73
CA LEU A 372 -16.55 9.69 -15.16
C LEU A 372 -17.37 8.88 -14.15
N GLU A 373 -18.61 9.30 -13.88
CA GLU A 373 -19.50 8.59 -12.97
C GLU A 373 -19.71 7.14 -13.45
N ASN A 374 -19.43 6.18 -12.56
CA ASN A 374 -19.47 4.75 -12.87
C ASN A 374 -18.61 4.29 -14.06
N ALA A 375 -17.63 5.08 -14.51
CA ALA A 375 -16.80 4.75 -15.67
C ALA A 375 -16.08 3.40 -15.55
N LEU A 376 -15.69 3.00 -14.34
CA LEU A 376 -15.03 1.71 -14.09
C LEU A 376 -16.00 0.54 -13.95
N ALA A 377 -17.27 0.82 -13.63
CA ALA A 377 -18.35 -0.18 -13.53
C ALA A 377 -19.15 -0.33 -14.84
N GLN A 378 -18.91 0.52 -15.83
CA GLN A 378 -19.63 0.48 -17.10
C GLN A 378 -19.39 -0.86 -17.82
N ARG A 379 -20.49 -1.49 -18.22
CA ARG A 379 -20.46 -2.66 -19.11
C ARG A 379 -19.91 -2.24 -20.48
N LEU A 380 -18.81 -2.85 -20.90
CA LEU A 380 -18.07 -2.48 -22.11
C LEU A 380 -18.63 -3.12 -23.40
N VAL A 381 -19.35 -4.24 -23.28
CA VAL A 381 -20.03 -4.98 -24.37
C VAL A 381 -21.31 -5.66 -23.92
#